data_AF-A0A382MBV3-F1
#
_entry.id   AF-A0A382MBV3-F1
#
_cell.length_a   1.000
_cell.length_b   1.000
_cell.length_c   1.000
_cell.angle_alpha   90.00
_cell.angle_beta   90.00
_cell.angle_gamma   90.00
#
_symmetry.space_group_name_H-M   'P 1'
#
loop_
_entity.id
_entity.type
_entity.pdbx_description
1 polymer ?
#
loop_
_entity_poly.entity_id
_entity_poly.type
_entity_poly.pdbx_seq_one_letter_code
_entity_poly.pdbx_strand_id
1 'polypeptide(L)'
;LIVIVNNDNFLIEKKGYVFMPLAERIEIIEGFGVVDMVVESIDADLTVCKTLEWLSKKENVKIFANGGDRDSKDAIPEAEVCEQNNITMKFNVGGGKIQSSSSLVSNEIIKPWGSYKTFEKDKGFLVKRITIAPGELLSLQSHKHRSEHWLVASGVATVECDGEKSYLNQFESISIPQGTKHRLSNESKEFLQVIEVQFGEHLSETDITRYEDKYQRE
;
A
#
# COMPACT_ATOMS: atom_id res chain seq x y z
N LEU A 1 -18.59 -14.64 20.95
CA LEU A 1 -17.40 -13.74 20.86
C LEU A 1 -17.82 -12.30 21.11
N ILE A 2 -17.14 -11.57 22.00
CA ILE A 2 -17.30 -10.11 22.13
C ILE A 2 -16.22 -9.45 21.25
N VAL A 3 -16.62 -8.54 20.36
CA VAL A 3 -15.68 -7.82 19.49
C VAL A 3 -15.64 -6.35 19.86
N ILE A 4 -14.46 -5.87 20.26
CA ILE A 4 -14.20 -4.44 20.47
C ILE A 4 -13.85 -3.82 19.12
N VAL A 5 -14.58 -2.79 18.73
CA VAL A 5 -14.37 -2.03 17.49
C VAL A 5 -13.82 -0.66 17.88
N ASN A 6 -12.59 -0.36 17.45
CA ASN A 6 -11.98 0.95 17.68
C ASN A 6 -12.87 2.06 17.10
N ASN A 7 -13.07 3.17 17.81
CA ASN A 7 -13.84 4.30 17.32
C ASN A 7 -13.15 5.03 16.15
N ASP A 8 -13.83 5.99 15.53
CA ASP A 8 -13.28 6.71 14.37
C ASP A 8 -12.10 7.64 14.74
N ASN A 9 -12.07 8.18 15.96
CA ASN A 9 -10.96 8.99 16.44
C ASN A 9 -9.65 8.20 16.48
N PHE A 10 -9.70 6.93 16.92
CA PHE A 10 -8.56 6.03 16.88
C PHE A 10 -8.00 5.88 15.45
N LEU A 11 -8.88 5.76 14.45
CA LEU A 11 -8.44 5.62 13.05
C LEU A 11 -7.84 6.91 12.51
N ILE A 12 -8.41 8.07 12.86
CA ILE A 12 -7.85 9.39 12.50
C ILE A 12 -6.47 9.57 13.13
N GLU A 13 -6.30 9.29 14.42
CA GLU A 13 -5.01 9.46 15.10
C GLU A 13 -3.95 8.48 14.54
N LYS A 14 -4.34 7.23 14.27
CA LYS A 14 -3.41 6.20 13.80
C LYS A 14 -3.07 6.31 12.31
N LYS A 15 -4.02 6.74 11.46
CA LYS A 15 -3.91 6.67 10.00
C LYS A 15 -4.16 7.99 9.27
N GLY A 16 -4.70 8.99 9.94
CA GLY A 16 -5.06 10.30 9.36
C GLY A 16 -6.40 10.33 8.62
N TYR A 17 -7.13 9.21 8.52
CA TYR A 17 -8.41 9.14 7.83
C TYR A 17 -9.27 7.96 8.33
N VAL A 18 -10.59 8.05 8.06
CA VAL A 18 -11.56 6.98 8.29
C VAL A 18 -12.02 6.44 6.93
N PHE A 19 -11.61 5.22 6.59
CA PHE A 19 -12.06 4.56 5.35
C PHE A 19 -13.51 4.09 5.43
N MET A 20 -13.90 3.55 6.58
CA MET A 20 -15.22 2.98 6.85
C MET A 20 -15.68 3.49 8.22
N PRO A 21 -16.78 4.27 8.28
CA PRO A 21 -17.30 4.82 9.52
C PRO A 21 -17.61 3.75 10.56
N LEU A 22 -17.56 4.13 11.85
CA LEU A 22 -17.82 3.20 12.95
C LEU A 22 -19.15 2.45 12.81
N ALA A 23 -20.23 3.14 12.43
CA ALA A 23 -21.56 2.54 12.29
C ALA A 23 -21.56 1.36 11.31
N GLU A 24 -20.93 1.51 10.14
CA GLU A 24 -20.81 0.44 9.15
C GLU A 24 -19.94 -0.71 9.67
N ARG A 25 -18.85 -0.40 10.37
CA ARG A 25 -17.97 -1.42 10.96
C ARG A 25 -18.70 -2.24 12.01
N ILE A 26 -19.53 -1.61 12.85
CA ILE A 26 -20.36 -2.31 13.83
C ILE A 26 -21.36 -3.21 13.11
N GLU A 27 -22.11 -2.69 12.14
CA GLU A 27 -23.12 -3.46 11.39
C GLU A 27 -22.51 -4.71 10.72
N ILE A 28 -21.35 -4.57 10.08
CA ILE A 28 -20.63 -5.68 9.45
C ILE A 28 -20.24 -6.74 10.49
N ILE A 29 -19.70 -6.31 11.64
CA ILE A 29 -19.23 -7.24 12.67
C ILE A 29 -20.39 -7.94 13.38
N GLU A 30 -21.50 -7.25 13.62
CA GLU A 30 -22.74 -7.83 14.16
C GLU A 30 -23.35 -8.88 13.21
N GLY A 31 -23.12 -8.75 11.90
CA GLY A 31 -23.59 -9.72 10.91
C GLY A 31 -22.91 -11.10 10.97
N PHE A 32 -21.80 -11.26 11.68
CA PHE A 32 -21.14 -12.57 11.81
C PHE A 32 -21.82 -13.43 12.87
N GLY A 33 -22.38 -14.58 12.48
CA GLY A 33 -23.13 -15.47 13.39
C GLY A 33 -22.34 -16.05 14.59
N VAL A 34 -21.03 -15.83 14.68
CA VAL A 34 -20.19 -16.23 15.83
C VAL A 34 -19.98 -15.08 16.84
N VAL A 35 -20.39 -13.86 16.50
CA VAL A 35 -20.29 -12.67 17.33
C VAL A 35 -21.54 -12.56 18.19
N ASP A 36 -21.35 -12.53 19.51
CA ASP A 36 -22.44 -12.40 20.48
C ASP A 36 -22.70 -10.93 20.83
N MET A 37 -21.67 -10.08 20.73
CA MET A 37 -21.74 -8.67 21.12
C MET A 37 -20.66 -7.88 20.39
N VAL A 38 -21.01 -6.67 19.96
CA VAL A 38 -20.08 -5.67 19.41
C VAL A 38 -20.05 -4.47 20.33
N VAL A 39 -18.85 -3.97 20.62
CA VAL A 39 -18.62 -2.89 21.58
C VAL A 39 -17.76 -1.83 20.91
N GLU A 40 -18.26 -0.60 20.85
CA GLU A 40 -17.42 0.55 20.50
C GLU A 40 -16.36 0.76 21.60
N SER A 41 -15.11 0.96 21.19
CA SER A 41 -14.04 1.34 22.11
C SER A 41 -14.29 2.73 22.68
N ILE A 42 -14.31 2.83 24.02
CA ILE A 42 -14.44 4.09 24.77
C ILE A 42 -13.09 4.74 25.06
N ASP A 43 -12.01 4.16 24.57
CA ASP A 43 -10.65 4.63 24.78
C ASP A 43 -10.38 5.93 24.00
N ALA A 44 -9.65 6.84 24.64
CA ALA A 44 -9.25 8.13 24.09
C ALA A 44 -7.79 8.12 23.60
N ASP A 45 -7.13 6.98 23.68
CA ASP A 45 -5.77 6.74 23.21
C ASP A 45 -5.76 5.56 22.22
N LEU A 46 -4.57 5.17 21.76
CA LEU A 46 -4.40 4.09 20.79
C LEU A 46 -4.43 2.68 21.42
N THR A 47 -5.17 2.49 22.52
CA THR A 47 -5.34 1.22 23.24
C THR A 47 -6.83 0.82 23.33
N VAL A 48 -7.11 -0.34 23.93
CA VAL A 48 -8.47 -0.74 24.33
C VAL A 48 -8.60 -1.04 25.83
N CYS A 49 -7.71 -0.48 26.65
CA CYS A 49 -7.57 -0.82 28.07
C CYS A 49 -8.83 -0.49 28.88
N LYS A 50 -9.39 0.72 28.73
CA LYS A 50 -10.59 1.14 29.46
C LYS A 50 -11.80 0.33 29.05
N THR A 51 -11.93 0.07 27.74
CA THR A 51 -13.01 -0.78 27.24
C THR A 51 -12.91 -2.20 27.80
N LEU A 52 -11.71 -2.77 27.84
CA LEU A 52 -11.48 -4.11 28.38
C LEU A 52 -11.74 -4.18 29.89
N GLU A 53 -11.31 -3.19 30.66
CA GLU A 53 -11.56 -3.11 32.10
C GLU A 53 -13.05 -2.93 32.42
N TRP A 54 -13.78 -2.17 31.60
CA TRP A 54 -15.22 -2.04 31.73
C TRP A 54 -15.92 -3.38 31.42
N LEU A 55 -15.50 -4.07 30.36
CA LEU A 55 -16.03 -5.39 29.99
C LEU A 55 -15.73 -6.46 31.04
N SER A 56 -14.54 -6.46 31.65
CA SER A 56 -14.20 -7.46 32.68
C SER A 56 -15.10 -7.40 33.92
N LYS A 57 -15.66 -6.21 34.21
CA LYS A 57 -16.59 -5.99 35.33
C LYS A 57 -18.04 -6.30 34.97
N LYS A 58 -18.41 -6.11 33.70
CA LYS A 58 -19.77 -6.31 33.19
C LYS A 58 -20.02 -7.75 32.76
N GLU A 59 -19.03 -8.37 32.15
CA GLU A 59 -19.11 -9.67 31.50
C GLU A 59 -18.08 -10.63 32.09
N ASN A 60 -18.33 -11.93 31.97
CA ASN A 60 -17.39 -12.96 32.45
C ASN A 60 -16.25 -13.22 31.45
N VAL A 61 -15.49 -12.18 31.11
CA VAL A 61 -14.38 -12.26 30.16
C VAL A 61 -13.27 -13.12 30.74
N LYS A 62 -12.95 -14.24 30.07
CA LYS A 62 -11.85 -15.14 30.46
C LYS A 62 -10.63 -15.06 29.56
N ILE A 63 -10.83 -14.65 28.32
CA ILE A 63 -9.78 -14.62 27.29
C ILE A 63 -9.84 -13.29 26.56
N PHE A 64 -8.69 -12.63 26.43
CA PHE A 64 -8.50 -11.50 25.53
C PHE A 64 -7.66 -11.96 24.34
N ALA A 65 -8.23 -11.87 23.14
CA ALA A 65 -7.58 -12.28 21.90
C ALA A 65 -6.96 -11.06 21.20
N ASN A 66 -5.63 -11.03 21.10
CA ASN A 66 -4.92 -10.00 20.35
C ASN A 66 -4.59 -10.51 18.94
N GLY A 67 -5.10 -9.82 17.91
CA GLY A 67 -4.92 -10.18 16.50
C GLY A 67 -3.75 -9.48 15.79
N GLY A 68 -2.85 -8.83 16.52
CA GLY A 68 -1.68 -8.14 15.94
C GLY A 68 -0.36 -8.93 16.06
N ASP A 69 0.64 -8.54 15.27
CA ASP A 69 2.01 -9.10 15.26
C ASP A 69 2.85 -8.74 16.52
N ARG A 70 2.19 -8.45 17.64
CA ARG A 70 2.86 -8.04 18.89
C ARG A 70 3.10 -9.27 19.75
N ASP A 71 4.36 -9.65 19.88
CA ASP A 71 4.77 -10.90 20.56
C ASP A 71 5.37 -10.69 21.96
N SER A 72 5.34 -9.48 22.53
CA SER A 72 5.84 -9.22 23.88
C SER A 72 4.83 -8.51 24.78
N LYS A 73 4.74 -8.97 26.04
CA LYS A 73 3.88 -8.40 27.09
C LYS A 73 4.20 -6.92 27.35
N ASP A 74 5.46 -6.52 27.19
CA ASP A 74 5.91 -5.13 27.39
C ASP A 74 5.44 -4.17 26.28
N ALA A 75 4.93 -4.70 25.14
CA ALA A 75 4.46 -3.92 24.00
C ALA A 75 2.91 -3.85 23.89
N ILE A 76 2.19 -4.43 24.86
CA ILE A 76 0.73 -4.57 24.81
C ILE A 76 0.12 -3.93 26.06
N PRO A 77 -0.39 -2.69 25.96
CA PRO A 77 -0.99 -1.97 27.07
C PRO A 77 -2.08 -2.76 27.81
N GLU A 78 -2.80 -3.62 27.09
CA GLU A 78 -3.89 -4.43 27.64
C GLU A 78 -3.41 -5.56 28.58
N ALA A 79 -2.10 -5.85 28.63
CA ALA A 79 -1.55 -6.93 29.45
C ALA A 79 -1.75 -6.70 30.96
N GLU A 80 -1.56 -5.47 31.43
CA GLU A 80 -1.77 -5.12 32.85
C GLU A 80 -3.25 -5.26 33.24
N VAL A 81 -4.16 -4.78 32.39
CA VAL A 81 -5.61 -4.93 32.60
C VAL A 81 -6.00 -6.41 32.66
N CYS A 82 -5.42 -7.24 31.78
CA CYS A 82 -5.67 -8.67 31.78
C CYS A 82 -5.20 -9.33 33.09
N GLU A 83 -4.00 -9.01 33.57
CA GLU A 83 -3.44 -9.56 34.80
C GLU A 83 -4.29 -9.20 36.02
N GLN A 84 -4.65 -7.92 36.17
CA GLN A 84 -5.49 -7.44 37.28
C GLN A 84 -6.88 -8.08 37.32
N ASN A 85 -7.40 -8.51 36.17
CA ASN A 85 -8.75 -9.06 36.04
C ASN A 85 -8.78 -10.58 35.84
N ASN A 86 -7.66 -11.29 35.99
CA ASN A 86 -7.55 -12.74 35.75
C ASN A 86 -8.01 -13.17 34.33
N ILE A 87 -7.69 -12.36 33.32
CA ILE A 87 -7.99 -12.63 31.91
C ILE A 87 -6.76 -13.23 31.24
N THR A 88 -6.93 -14.36 30.56
CA THR A 88 -5.84 -15.01 29.81
C THR A 88 -5.67 -14.33 28.45
N MET A 89 -4.47 -13.84 28.16
CA MET A 89 -4.17 -13.34 26.81
C MET A 89 -3.90 -14.49 25.85
N LYS A 90 -4.47 -14.41 24.64
CA LYS A 90 -4.10 -15.23 23.49
C LYS A 90 -3.63 -14.35 22.35
N PHE A 91 -2.41 -14.60 21.88
CA PHE A 91 -1.79 -13.90 20.75
C PHE A 91 -2.06 -14.65 19.44
N ASN A 92 -1.89 -13.94 18.31
CA ASN A 92 -2.00 -14.51 16.98
C ASN A 92 -3.35 -15.20 16.71
N VAL A 93 -4.42 -14.73 17.38
CA VAL A 93 -5.78 -15.20 17.14
C VAL A 93 -6.25 -14.62 15.81
N GLY A 94 -6.59 -15.49 14.85
CA GLY A 94 -6.85 -15.12 13.46
C GLY A 94 -5.73 -15.53 12.49
N GLY A 95 -4.64 -16.11 12.99
CA GLY A 95 -3.48 -16.50 12.18
C GLY A 95 -2.53 -15.34 11.92
N GLY A 96 -1.60 -15.53 10.97
CA GLY A 96 -0.77 -14.42 10.48
C GLY A 96 -1.61 -13.39 9.72
N LYS A 97 -1.07 -12.19 9.48
CA LYS A 97 -1.70 -11.21 8.58
C LYS A 97 -1.90 -11.80 7.19
N ILE A 98 -3.12 -12.30 6.92
CA ILE A 98 -3.51 -12.80 5.60
C ILE A 98 -3.53 -11.64 4.60
N GLN A 99 -3.99 -10.46 5.02
CA GLN A 99 -3.97 -9.21 4.25
C GLN A 99 -3.83 -8.00 5.17
N SER A 100 -3.05 -6.99 4.76
CA SER A 100 -2.97 -5.70 5.44
C SER A 100 -3.65 -4.62 4.62
N SER A 101 -4.46 -3.76 5.25
CA SER A 101 -4.97 -2.55 4.59
C SER A 101 -3.86 -1.67 3.99
N SER A 102 -2.65 -1.67 4.59
CA SER A 102 -1.50 -0.97 4.02
C SER A 102 -0.99 -1.62 2.73
N SER A 103 -1.01 -2.96 2.64
CA SER A 103 -0.58 -3.69 1.44
C SER A 103 -1.59 -3.61 0.31
N LEU A 104 -2.89 -3.56 0.65
CA LEU A 104 -3.99 -3.37 -0.32
C LEU A 104 -4.00 -1.95 -0.91
N VAL A 105 -3.45 -0.96 -0.20
CA VAL A 105 -3.35 0.44 -0.67
C VAL A 105 -1.97 0.74 -1.30
N SER A 106 -0.95 -0.08 -1.02
CA SER A 106 0.36 0.00 -1.65
C SER A 106 0.43 -0.86 -2.91
N ASN A 107 -0.13 -0.38 -4.03
CA ASN A 107 0.10 -0.94 -5.38
C ASN A 107 1.55 -0.79 -5.88
N GLU A 108 2.53 -0.69 -4.97
CA GLU A 108 3.93 -0.45 -5.30
C GLU A 108 4.68 -1.77 -5.44
N ILE A 109 5.18 -2.03 -6.64
CA ILE A 109 5.91 -3.24 -7.02
C ILE A 109 7.39 -2.89 -7.11
N ILE A 110 8.21 -3.56 -6.31
CA ILE A 110 9.66 -3.39 -6.28
C ILE A 110 10.32 -4.20 -7.40
N LYS A 111 11.33 -3.61 -8.04
CA LYS A 111 12.14 -4.17 -9.13
C LYS A 111 13.63 -3.88 -8.90
N PRO A 112 14.55 -4.58 -9.57
CA PRO A 112 15.99 -4.32 -9.41
C PRO A 112 16.42 -2.89 -9.73
N TRP A 113 15.72 -2.19 -10.64
CA TRP A 113 15.96 -0.80 -11.00
C TRP A 113 15.27 0.23 -10.09
N GLY A 114 14.40 -0.20 -9.17
CA GLY A 114 13.59 0.70 -8.34
C GLY A 114 12.18 0.16 -8.06
N SER A 115 11.14 0.92 -8.38
CA SER A 115 9.75 0.49 -8.16
C SER A 115 8.79 1.13 -9.16
N TYR A 116 7.58 0.57 -9.28
CA TYR A 116 6.47 1.31 -9.86
C TYR A 116 5.19 1.13 -9.05
N LYS A 117 4.32 2.14 -9.08
CA LYS A 117 2.99 2.11 -8.50
C LYS A 117 1.96 2.40 -9.59
N THR A 118 0.95 1.54 -9.72
CA THR A 118 -0.21 1.82 -10.59
C THR A 118 -1.25 2.61 -9.79
N PHE A 119 -1.67 3.76 -10.31
CA PHE A 119 -2.72 4.57 -9.71
C PHE A 119 -4.09 4.24 -10.27
N GLU A 120 -4.19 4.16 -11.60
CA GLU A 120 -5.47 4.01 -12.28
C GLU A 120 -5.29 3.30 -13.61
N LYS A 121 -6.24 2.44 -13.95
CA LYS A 121 -6.34 1.75 -15.23
C LYS A 121 -7.80 1.77 -15.66
N ASP A 122 -8.07 2.28 -16.85
CA ASP A 122 -9.40 2.24 -17.46
C ASP A 122 -9.27 2.03 -18.99
N LYS A 123 -10.39 2.01 -19.69
CA LYS A 123 -10.45 1.85 -21.13
C LYS A 123 -9.69 2.99 -21.82
N GLY A 124 -8.55 2.62 -22.43
CA GLY A 124 -7.74 3.52 -23.24
C GLY A 124 -6.56 4.15 -22.51
N PHE A 125 -6.45 4.02 -21.17
CA PHE A 125 -5.31 4.59 -20.44
C PHE A 125 -4.87 3.82 -19.19
N LEU A 126 -3.62 4.03 -18.78
CA LEU A 126 -3.02 3.50 -17.55
C LEU A 126 -2.06 4.54 -16.97
N VAL A 127 -2.23 4.88 -15.69
CA VAL A 127 -1.37 5.86 -14.99
C VAL A 127 -0.51 5.14 -13.95
N LYS A 128 0.80 5.37 -14.03
CA LYS A 128 1.80 4.84 -13.09
C LYS A 128 2.70 5.94 -12.56
N ARG A 129 3.25 5.72 -11.37
CA ARG A 129 4.52 6.34 -10.95
C ARG A 129 5.63 5.31 -11.08
N ILE A 130 6.70 5.68 -11.75
CA ILE A 130 7.94 4.91 -11.83
C ILE A 130 8.98 5.62 -10.97
N THR A 131 9.60 4.89 -10.06
CA THR A 131 10.73 5.35 -9.24
C THR A 131 11.97 4.60 -9.68
N ILE A 132 13.02 5.31 -10.11
CA ILE A 132 14.27 4.71 -10.55
C ILE A 132 15.39 5.07 -9.56
N ALA A 133 16.09 4.06 -9.07
CA ALA A 133 17.21 4.23 -8.15
C ALA A 133 18.40 4.93 -8.84
N PRO A 134 19.29 5.59 -8.08
CA PRO A 134 20.51 6.20 -8.63
C PRO A 134 21.33 5.23 -9.48
N GLY A 135 21.67 5.61 -10.71
CA GLY A 135 22.48 4.80 -11.64
C GLY A 135 21.75 3.62 -12.30
N GLU A 136 20.44 3.47 -12.07
CA GLU A 136 19.64 2.39 -12.65
C GLU A 136 18.85 2.86 -13.90
N LEU A 137 18.36 1.89 -14.68
CA LEU A 137 17.66 2.14 -15.94
C LEU A 137 16.59 1.10 -16.25
N LEU A 138 15.61 1.47 -17.08
CA LEU A 138 14.67 0.54 -17.71
C LEU A 138 15.28 -0.08 -18.97
N SER A 139 14.71 -1.20 -19.44
CA SER A 139 15.12 -1.81 -20.71
C SER A 139 14.91 -0.84 -21.87
N LEU A 140 15.76 -0.91 -22.91
CA LEU A 140 15.43 -0.28 -24.19
C LEU A 140 14.29 -1.08 -24.79
N GLN A 141 13.16 -0.41 -25.04
CA GLN A 141 11.93 -1.07 -25.44
C GLN A 141 11.13 -0.25 -26.45
N SER A 142 10.16 -0.89 -27.07
CA SER A 142 9.12 -0.24 -27.87
C SER A 142 7.78 -0.94 -27.63
N HIS A 143 6.72 -0.25 -28.02
CA HIS A 143 5.36 -0.76 -27.88
C HIS A 143 4.61 -0.71 -29.20
N LYS A 144 3.92 -1.79 -29.55
CA LYS A 144 3.21 -1.88 -30.83
C LYS A 144 1.83 -1.25 -30.76
N HIS A 145 1.20 -1.17 -29.59
CA HIS A 145 -0.21 -0.78 -29.45
C HIS A 145 -0.46 0.36 -28.47
N ARG A 146 0.58 0.89 -27.82
CA ARG A 146 0.47 2.05 -26.93
C ARG A 146 1.48 3.14 -27.24
N SER A 147 1.09 4.38 -26.94
CA SER A 147 1.99 5.51 -26.74
C SER A 147 2.10 5.81 -25.25
N GLU A 148 3.12 6.58 -24.88
CA GLU A 148 3.35 6.96 -23.49
C GLU A 148 3.59 8.46 -23.37
N HIS A 149 3.28 9.01 -22.21
CA HIS A 149 3.64 10.36 -21.83
C HIS A 149 4.28 10.33 -20.46
N TRP A 150 5.48 10.90 -20.35
CA TRP A 150 6.28 10.89 -19.13
C TRP A 150 6.42 12.31 -18.61
N LEU A 151 6.10 12.52 -17.34
CA LEU A 151 6.31 13.77 -16.61
C LEU A 151 7.25 13.51 -15.44
N VAL A 152 8.35 14.27 -15.36
CA VAL A 152 9.29 14.16 -14.23
C VAL A 152 8.68 14.82 -13.00
N ALA A 153 8.33 14.01 -11.99
CA ALA A 153 7.80 14.51 -10.73
C ALA A 153 8.90 14.99 -9.77
N SER A 154 10.08 14.34 -9.81
CA SER A 154 11.25 14.69 -8.99
C SER A 154 12.52 14.10 -9.59
N GLY A 155 13.64 14.82 -9.48
CA GLY A 155 14.94 14.41 -10.02
C GLY A 155 15.18 14.88 -11.46
N VAL A 156 16.17 14.26 -12.12
CA VAL A 156 16.51 14.53 -13.53
C VAL A 156 16.48 13.21 -14.29
N ALA A 157 15.61 13.11 -15.29
CA ALA A 157 15.49 11.93 -16.13
C ALA A 157 16.46 12.01 -17.31
N THR A 158 17.12 10.90 -17.60
CA THR A 158 17.81 10.69 -18.88
C THR A 158 16.91 9.86 -19.78
N VAL A 159 16.48 10.43 -20.90
CA VAL A 159 15.56 9.79 -21.84
C VAL A 159 16.28 9.53 -23.15
N GLU A 160 16.24 8.28 -23.60
CA GLU A 160 16.57 7.90 -24.98
C GLU A 160 15.25 7.71 -25.73
N CYS A 161 15.06 8.40 -26.85
CA CYS A 161 13.86 8.30 -27.67
C CYS A 161 14.24 8.43 -29.15
N ASP A 162 13.91 7.42 -29.95
CA ASP A 162 14.25 7.34 -31.38
C ASP A 162 15.75 7.53 -31.69
N GLY A 163 16.60 7.04 -30.80
CA GLY A 163 18.06 7.17 -30.90
C GLY A 163 18.62 8.52 -30.43
N GLU A 164 17.77 9.48 -30.07
CA GLU A 164 18.19 10.74 -29.46
C GLU A 164 18.18 10.64 -27.93
N LYS A 165 19.27 11.12 -27.31
CA LYS A 165 19.40 11.19 -25.85
C LYS A 165 19.14 12.62 -25.39
N SER A 166 18.22 12.79 -24.44
CA SER A 166 17.84 14.07 -23.85
C SER A 166 17.75 13.96 -22.32
N TYR A 167 17.70 15.11 -21.66
CA TYR A 167 17.56 15.23 -20.22
C TYR A 167 16.30 16.02 -19.90
N LEU A 168 15.49 15.53 -18.97
CA LEU A 168 14.29 16.22 -18.49
C LEU A 168 14.45 16.53 -17.01
N ASN A 169 14.32 17.80 -16.67
CA ASN A 169 14.28 18.30 -15.30
C ASN A 169 12.89 18.09 -14.68
N GLN A 170 12.79 18.35 -13.39
CA GLN A 170 11.52 18.34 -12.68
C GLN A 170 10.47 19.21 -13.40
N PHE A 171 9.27 18.65 -13.55
CA PHE A 171 8.11 19.21 -14.25
C PHE A 171 8.23 19.34 -15.78
N GLU A 172 9.34 18.89 -16.37
CA GLU A 172 9.43 18.69 -17.82
C GLU A 172 8.81 17.34 -18.21
N SER A 173 8.40 17.24 -19.47
CA SER A 173 7.70 16.07 -19.98
C SER A 173 8.08 15.73 -21.41
N ILE A 174 7.80 14.49 -21.81
CA ILE A 174 7.98 14.00 -23.17
C ILE A 174 6.84 13.05 -23.53
N SER A 175 6.40 13.10 -24.78
CA SER A 175 5.52 12.09 -25.36
C SER A 175 6.34 11.10 -26.18
N ILE A 176 6.13 9.82 -25.92
CA ILE A 176 6.75 8.70 -26.62
C ILE A 176 5.72 8.12 -27.60
N PRO A 177 5.89 8.32 -28.92
CA PRO A 177 4.97 7.77 -29.90
C PRO A 177 4.98 6.23 -29.92
N GLN A 178 3.87 5.67 -30.40
CA GLN A 178 3.75 4.23 -30.62
C GLN A 178 4.80 3.74 -31.62
N GLY A 179 5.40 2.59 -31.34
CA GLY A 179 6.46 1.98 -32.15
C GLY A 179 7.85 2.58 -31.95
N THR A 180 7.98 3.71 -31.26
CA THR A 180 9.27 4.37 -31.02
C THR A 180 10.10 3.58 -30.00
N LYS A 181 11.38 3.37 -30.29
CA LYS A 181 12.32 2.81 -29.31
C LYS A 181 12.65 3.87 -28.27
N HIS A 182 12.53 3.51 -27.00
CA HIS A 182 12.74 4.45 -25.91
C HIS A 182 13.29 3.75 -24.66
N ARG A 183 13.96 4.53 -23.81
CA ARG A 183 14.49 4.11 -22.51
C ARG A 183 14.46 5.27 -21.52
N LEU A 184 14.03 4.97 -20.29
CA LEU A 184 14.14 5.87 -19.14
C LEU A 184 15.30 5.42 -18.25
N SER A 185 16.20 6.34 -17.89
CA SER A 185 17.35 6.09 -17.04
C SER A 185 17.51 7.18 -15.98
N ASN A 186 18.14 6.85 -14.86
CA ASN A 186 18.56 7.80 -13.84
C ASN A 186 20.08 7.83 -13.71
N GLU A 187 20.73 8.81 -14.35
CA GLU A 187 22.18 8.99 -14.26
C GLU A 187 22.62 9.83 -13.05
N SER A 188 21.66 10.27 -12.21
CA SER A 188 21.91 11.10 -11.04
C SER A 188 22.21 10.27 -9.78
N LYS A 189 22.55 10.97 -8.68
CA LYS A 189 22.80 10.37 -7.35
C LYS A 189 21.54 10.29 -6.48
N GLU A 190 20.45 10.93 -6.90
CA GLU A 190 19.18 10.98 -6.18
C GLU A 190 18.15 10.08 -6.86
N PHE A 191 17.07 9.73 -6.16
CA PHE A 191 15.97 8.99 -6.78
C PHE A 191 15.26 9.83 -7.84
N LEU A 192 14.97 9.21 -8.98
CA LEU A 192 14.13 9.77 -10.04
C LEU A 192 12.70 9.27 -9.86
N GLN A 193 11.73 10.18 -9.96
CA GLN A 193 10.31 9.84 -10.01
C GLN A 193 9.66 10.41 -11.27
N VAL A 194 9.00 9.54 -12.03
CA VAL A 194 8.29 9.89 -13.27
C VAL A 194 6.86 9.41 -13.17
N ILE A 195 5.91 10.28 -13.54
CA ILE A 195 4.53 9.88 -13.81
C ILE A 195 4.45 9.48 -15.27
N GLU A 196 4.04 8.23 -15.50
CA GLU A 196 3.83 7.66 -16.82
C GLU A 196 2.32 7.53 -17.06
N VAL A 197 1.87 8.09 -18.17
CA VAL A 197 0.53 7.85 -18.70
C VAL A 197 0.68 7.08 -20.00
N GLN A 198 0.13 5.86 -20.04
CA GLN A 198 0.09 5.04 -21.25
C GLN A 198 -1.28 5.20 -21.91
N PHE A 199 -1.32 5.31 -23.24
CA PHE A 199 -2.54 5.42 -24.02
C PHE A 199 -2.61 4.31 -25.07
N GLY A 200 -3.77 3.66 -25.23
CA GLY A 200 -3.98 2.63 -26.25
C GLY A 200 -5.04 1.61 -25.88
N GLU A 201 -5.46 0.79 -26.84
CA GLU A 201 -6.46 -0.26 -26.63
C GLU A 201 -5.88 -1.51 -25.94
N HIS A 202 -4.56 -1.71 -26.05
CA HIS A 202 -3.86 -2.87 -25.50
C HIS A 202 -2.76 -2.45 -24.51
N LEU A 203 -3.14 -2.27 -23.24
CA LEU A 203 -2.25 -1.88 -22.15
C LEU A 203 -1.85 -3.10 -21.31
N SER A 204 -0.89 -3.85 -21.84
CA SER A 204 -0.38 -5.11 -21.30
C SER A 204 1.15 -5.20 -21.46
N GLU A 205 1.81 -5.98 -20.58
CA GLU A 205 3.24 -6.33 -20.71
C GLU A 205 3.54 -7.11 -22.00
N THR A 206 2.54 -7.77 -22.59
CA THR A 206 2.68 -8.49 -23.87
C THR A 206 2.88 -7.58 -25.08
N ASP A 207 2.65 -6.27 -24.94
CA ASP A 207 2.90 -5.27 -25.99
C ASP A 207 4.36 -4.79 -26.01
N ILE A 208 5.20 -5.28 -25.10
CA ILE A 208 6.57 -4.81 -24.94
C ILE A 208 7.52 -5.63 -25.81
N THR A 209 8.23 -4.96 -26.71
CA THR A 209 9.41 -5.53 -27.37
C THR A 209 10.66 -4.98 -26.71
N ARG A 210 11.48 -5.84 -26.09
CA ARG A 210 12.75 -5.46 -25.43
C ARG A 210 13.93 -5.69 -26.38
N TYR A 211 14.82 -4.71 -26.45
CA TYR A 211 16.02 -4.76 -27.28
C TYR A 211 17.30 -4.93 -26.46
N GLU A 212 17.34 -4.32 -25.27
CA GLU A 212 18.48 -4.39 -24.36
C GLU A 212 17.98 -4.33 -22.91
N ASP A 213 18.30 -5.36 -22.12
CA ASP A 213 17.94 -5.42 -20.71
C ASP A 213 19.13 -5.73 -19.80
N LYS A 214 19.45 -4.80 -18.89
CA LYS A 214 20.49 -4.95 -17.87
C LYS A 214 20.21 -6.13 -16.93
N TYR A 215 18.94 -6.48 -16.71
CA TYR A 215 18.53 -7.48 -15.72
C TYR A 215 18.10 -8.83 -16.32
N GLN A 216 18.34 -9.04 -17.62
CA GLN A 216 18.10 -10.32 -18.32
C GLN A 216 16.69 -10.89 -18.11
N ARG A 217 15.67 -10.04 -18.12
CA ARG A 217 14.27 -10.48 -18.07
C ARG A 217 13.89 -10.99 -19.45
N GLU A 218 13.37 -12.21 -19.50
CA GLU A 218 12.81 -12.83 -20.72
C GLU A 218 11.62 -12.02 -21.28
#